data_AF-A0A6V8PMF8-F1
#
_entry.id   AF-A0A6V8PMF8-F1
#
_cell.length_a   1.000
_cell.length_b   1.000
_cell.length_c   1.000
_cell.angle_alpha   90.00
_cell.angle_beta   90.00
_cell.angle_gamma   90.00
#
_symmetry.space_group_name_H-M   'P 1'
#
loop_
_entity.id
_entity.type
_entity.pdbx_description
1 polymer ?
#
loop_
_entity_poly.entity_id
_entity_poly.type
_entity_poly.pdbx_seq_one_letter_code
_entity_poly.pdbx_strand_id
1 'polypeptide(L)'
;NHKRCKEFLENCGERPRVYRNTLIFLCPSESERISFDNFLKKKLAWHFKEKDKTLRITDEKRKEVREKIKKAEAEVKERIRSLYRLILLP
;
A
#
# COMPACT_ATOMS: atom_id res chain seq x y z
N ASN A 1 -17.50 -8.26 5.57
CA ASN A 1 -16.19 -8.96 5.56
C ASN A 1 -16.34 -10.48 5.73
N HIS A 2 -17.04 -10.97 6.77
CA HIS A 2 -17.15 -12.41 7.04
C HIS A 2 -17.75 -13.28 5.91
N LYS A 3 -18.90 -12.87 5.31
CA LYS A 3 -19.52 -13.64 4.19
C LYS A 3 -18.59 -13.83 2.97
N ARG A 4 -17.88 -12.76 2.57
CA ARG A 4 -16.90 -12.81 1.47
C ARG A 4 -15.69 -13.70 1.79
N CYS A 5 -15.21 -13.69 3.04
CA CYS A 5 -14.12 -14.57 3.45
C CYS A 5 -14.53 -16.04 3.34
N LYS A 6 -15.77 -16.36 3.70
CA LYS A 6 -16.34 -17.71 3.53
C LYS A 6 -16.39 -18.15 2.06
N GLU A 7 -16.83 -17.27 1.16
CA GLU A 7 -16.80 -17.55 -0.28
C GLU A 7 -15.38 -17.86 -0.79
N PHE A 8 -14.37 -17.10 -0.33
CA PHE A 8 -12.98 -17.36 -0.73
C PHE A 8 -12.39 -18.66 -0.18
N LEU A 9 -12.87 -19.12 0.99
CA LEU A 9 -12.48 -20.40 1.59
C LEU A 9 -13.13 -21.59 0.90
N GLU A 10 -14.36 -21.43 0.44
CA GLU A 10 -15.14 -22.49 -0.19
C GLU A 10 -14.86 -22.60 -1.69
N ASN A 11 -14.57 -21.48 -2.37
CA ASN A 11 -14.45 -21.40 -3.82
C ASN A 11 -13.11 -20.81 -4.30
N CYS A 12 -12.68 -21.23 -5.49
CA CYS A 12 -11.57 -20.64 -6.25
C CYS A 12 -12.13 -20.04 -7.55
N GLY A 13 -12.69 -18.82 -7.44
CA GLY A 13 -13.50 -18.24 -8.50
C GLY A 13 -14.89 -18.87 -8.49
N GLU A 14 -15.33 -19.38 -9.64
CA GLU A 14 -16.65 -20.01 -9.80
C GLU A 14 -16.71 -21.48 -9.38
N ARG A 15 -15.55 -22.12 -9.18
CA ARG A 15 -15.45 -23.56 -8.85
C ARG A 15 -15.23 -23.77 -7.35
N PRO A 16 -15.78 -24.84 -6.75
CA PRO A 16 -15.49 -25.18 -5.37
C PRO A 16 -14.03 -25.63 -5.20
N ARG A 17 -13.41 -25.26 -4.08
CA ARG A 17 -12.05 -25.70 -3.73
C ARG A 17 -12.05 -27.18 -3.36
N VAL A 18 -11.30 -27.96 -4.13
CA VAL A 18 -11.01 -29.37 -3.83
C VAL A 18 -9.96 -29.47 -2.72
N TYR A 19 -8.87 -28.69 -2.82
CA TYR A 19 -7.82 -28.60 -1.79
C TYR A 19 -7.97 -27.31 -0.98
N ARG A 20 -8.42 -27.45 0.27
CA ARG A 20 -8.68 -26.34 1.20
C ARG A 20 -7.45 -26.04 2.07
N ASN A 21 -6.35 -25.62 1.44
CA ASN A 21 -5.21 -25.07 2.19
C ASN A 21 -5.66 -23.84 2.97
N THR A 22 -5.07 -23.60 4.15
CA THR A 22 -5.41 -22.46 5.01
C THR A 22 -5.14 -21.15 4.29
N LEU A 23 -6.20 -20.37 4.03
CA LEU A 23 -6.08 -19.02 3.52
C LEU A 23 -5.93 -18.06 4.68
N ILE A 24 -4.93 -17.19 4.63
CA ILE A 24 -4.73 -16.13 5.61
C ILE A 24 -5.07 -14.82 4.92
N PHE A 25 -6.04 -14.08 5.45
CA PHE A 25 -6.40 -12.78 4.90
C PHE A 25 -5.75 -11.66 5.71
N LEU A 26 -4.90 -10.89 5.05
CA LEU A 26 -4.29 -9.71 5.62
C LEU A 26 -5.20 -8.51 5.37
N CYS A 27 -5.67 -7.88 6.43
CA CYS A 27 -6.66 -6.80 6.38
C CYS A 27 -6.04 -5.46 6.77
N PRO A 28 -6.38 -4.37 6.05
CA PRO A 28 -5.94 -3.05 6.45
C PRO A 28 -6.69 -2.59 7.71
N SER A 29 -5.99 -1.90 8.60
CA SER A 29 -6.58 -1.17 9.72
C SER A 29 -7.22 0.11 9.19
N GLU A 30 -8.53 0.28 9.40
CA GLU A 30 -9.26 1.46 8.92
C GLU A 30 -8.71 2.77 9.53
N SER A 31 -8.19 2.72 10.77
CA SER A 31 -7.55 3.88 11.42
C SER A 31 -6.31 4.38 10.68
N GLU A 32 -5.50 3.46 10.13
CA GLU A 32 -4.25 3.77 9.43
C GLU A 32 -4.46 4.07 7.94
N ARG A 33 -5.63 3.71 7.39
CA ARG A 33 -5.93 3.78 5.97
C ARG A 33 -5.83 5.20 5.40
N ILE A 34 -6.40 6.19 6.09
CA ILE A 34 -6.38 7.59 5.66
C ILE A 34 -4.95 8.15 5.70
N SER A 35 -4.20 7.84 6.76
CA SER A 35 -2.80 8.23 6.91
C SER A 35 -1.94 7.66 5.79
N PHE A 36 -2.12 6.36 5.50
CA PHE A 36 -1.41 5.67 4.43
C PHE A 36 -1.72 6.24 3.03
N ASP A 37 -3.00 6.51 2.74
CA ASP A 37 -3.43 7.10 1.46
C ASP A 37 -2.82 8.48 1.23
N ASN A 38 -2.86 9.35 2.24
CA ASN A 38 -2.23 10.68 2.18
C ASN A 38 -0.72 10.60 1.96
N PHE A 39 -0.05 9.65 2.62
CA PHE A 39 1.37 9.39 2.41
C PHE A 39 1.66 8.94 0.98
N LEU A 40 0.88 7.99 0.44
CA LEU A 40 1.07 7.47 -0.90
C LEU A 40 0.89 8.56 -1.95
N LYS A 41 -0.14 9.41 -1.81
CA LYS A 41 -0.37 10.58 -2.66
C LYS A 41 0.82 11.55 -2.64
N LYS A 42 1.37 11.85 -1.45
CA LYS A 42 2.56 12.70 -1.32
C LYS A 42 3.78 12.07 -2.00
N LYS A 43 4.03 10.77 -1.79
CA LYS A 43 5.13 10.06 -2.46
C LYS A 43 5.01 10.15 -3.99
N LEU A 44 3.82 9.87 -4.52
CA LEU A 44 3.56 9.98 -5.96
C LEU A 44 3.77 11.41 -6.48
N ALA A 45 3.29 12.42 -5.76
CA ALA A 45 3.51 13.81 -6.12
C ALA A 45 5.00 14.17 -6.20
N TRP A 46 5.84 13.66 -5.30
CA TRP A 46 7.30 13.84 -5.38
C TRP A 46 7.90 13.16 -6.61
N HIS A 47 7.51 11.91 -6.91
CA HIS A 47 7.96 11.23 -8.13
C HIS A 47 7.52 11.94 -9.41
N PHE A 48 6.31 12.47 -9.46
CA PHE A 48 5.85 13.25 -10.61
C PHE A 48 6.65 14.53 -10.78
N LYS A 49 6.93 15.26 -9.69
CA LYS A 49 7.79 16.45 -9.72
C LYS A 49 9.22 16.16 -10.16
N GLU A 50 9.77 15.00 -9.82
CA GLU A 50 11.10 14.59 -10.28
C GLU A 50 11.12 14.25 -11.78
N LYS A 51 10.07 13.59 -12.29
CA LYS A 51 9.97 13.20 -13.70
C LYS A 51 9.64 14.37 -14.63
N ASP A 52 8.96 15.39 -14.12
CA ASP A 52 8.57 16.55 -14.90
C ASP A 52 9.78 17.47 -15.19
N LYS A 53 10.21 17.45 -16.45
CA LYS A 53 11.35 18.24 -16.94
C LYS A 53 10.98 19.67 -17.34
N THR A 54 9.68 20.00 -17.37
CA THR A 54 9.19 21.32 -17.78
C THR A 54 9.28 22.36 -16.66
N LEU A 55 9.31 21.89 -15.41
CA LEU A 55 9.52 22.73 -14.25
C LEU A 55 10.98 23.23 -14.24
N ARG A 56 11.17 24.55 -14.27
CA ARG A 56 12.46 25.19 -13.98
C ARG A 56 12.79 25.04 -12.50
N ILE A 57 13.25 23.85 -12.11
CA ILE A 57 13.62 23.51 -10.74
C ILE A 57 15.10 23.84 -10.54
N THR A 58 15.41 24.71 -9.60
CA THR A 58 16.78 25.00 -9.13
C THR A 58 17.46 23.73 -8.62
N ASP A 59 18.77 23.59 -8.78
CA ASP A 59 19.50 22.37 -8.37
C ASP A 59 19.33 22.02 -6.88
N GLU A 60 19.18 23.02 -6.02
CA GLU A 60 18.87 22.85 -4.59
C GLU A 60 17.51 22.15 -4.38
N LYS A 61 16.48 22.60 -5.09
CA LYS A 61 15.13 22.00 -5.04
C LYS A 61 15.13 20.57 -5.59
N ARG A 62 15.97 20.27 -6.60
CA ARG A 62 16.15 18.89 -7.10
C ARG A 62 16.76 17.97 -6.05
N LYS A 63 17.78 18.43 -5.32
CA LYS A 63 18.37 17.67 -4.21
C LYS A 63 17.33 17.42 -3.12
N GLU A 64 16.57 18.44 -2.72
CA GLU A 64 15.50 18.30 -1.71
C GLU A 64 14.43 17.28 -2.12
N VAL A 65 13.99 17.31 -3.39
CA VAL A 65 13.02 16.35 -3.93
C VAL A 65 13.57 14.92 -3.87
N ARG A 66 14.83 14.70 -4.27
CA ARG A 66 15.46 13.37 -4.19
C ARG A 66 15.56 12.85 -2.76
N GLU A 67 15.93 13.71 -1.81
CA GLU A 67 15.97 13.34 -0.40
C GLU A 67 14.59 12.95 0.13
N LYS A 68 13.55 13.73 -0.23
CA LYS A 68 12.17 13.42 0.15
C LYS A 68 11.67 12.10 -0.46
N ILE A 69 12.03 11.79 -1.70
CA ILE A 69 11.71 10.51 -2.34
C ILE A 69 12.39 9.37 -1.60
N LYS A 70 13.70 9.48 -1.35
CA LYS A 70 14.47 8.44 -0.63
C LYS A 70 13.91 8.20 0.78
N LYS A 71 13.54 9.27 1.50
CA LYS A 71 12.91 9.18 2.80
C LYS A 71 11.54 8.49 2.72
N ALA A 72 10.71 8.88 1.76
CA ALA A 72 9.41 8.24 1.54
C ALA A 72 9.58 6.76 1.19
N GLU A 73 10.55 6.37 0.37
CA GLU A 73 10.81 4.96 0.06
C GLU A 73 11.20 4.14 1.29
N ALA A 74 12.01 4.70 2.19
CA ALA A 74 12.34 4.05 3.45
C ALA A 74 11.09 3.86 4.35
N GLU A 75 10.24 4.89 4.45
CA GLU A 75 9.02 4.87 5.28
C GLU A 75 7.91 3.95 4.73
N VAL A 76 7.86 3.68 3.42
CA VAL A 76 6.79 2.85 2.80
C VAL A 76 6.67 1.51 3.50
N LYS A 77 7.80 0.86 3.79
CA LYS A 77 7.81 -0.50 4.38
C LYS A 77 7.16 -0.51 5.77
N GLU A 78 7.47 0.49 6.59
CA GLU A 78 6.90 0.61 7.93
C GLU A 78 5.41 0.95 7.87
N ARG A 79 5.02 1.84 6.96
CA ARG A 79 3.63 2.24 6.77
C ARG A 79 2.75 1.10 6.26
N ILE A 80 3.25 0.24 5.37
CA ILE A 80 2.54 -0.98 4.93
C ILE A 80 2.32 -1.93 6.12
N ARG A 81 3.36 -2.13 6.95
CA ARG A 81 3.25 -2.97 8.16
C ARG A 81 2.29 -2.39 9.19
N SER A 82 2.22 -1.07 9.31
CA SER A 82 1.24 -0.41 10.19
C SER A 82 -0.19 -0.51 9.65
N LEU A 83 -0.36 -0.44 8.34
CA LEU A 83 -1.67 -0.63 7.71
C LEU A 83 -2.17 -2.06 7.87
N TYR A 84 -1.35 -3.06 7.55
CA TYR A 84 -1.78 -4.45 7.47
C TYR A 84 -1.44 -5.25 8.74
N ARG A 85 -2.04 -4.86 9.87
CA ARG A 85 -1.84 -5.53 11.18
C ARG A 85 -2.89 -6.58 11.52
N LEU A 86 -4.03 -6.56 10.81
CA LEU A 86 -5.14 -7.46 11.10
C LEU A 86 -5.00 -8.72 10.25
N ILE A 87 -5.02 -9.87 10.91
CA ILE A 87 -5.05 -11.17 10.25
C ILE A 87 -6.42 -11.78 10.52
N LEU A 88 -7.14 -12.11 9.45
CA LEU A 88 -8.32 -12.96 9.55
C LEU A 88 -7.90 -14.39 9.20
N LEU A 89 -8.00 -15.25 10.20
CA LEU A 89 -7.91 -16.68 10.04
C LEU A 89 -9.33 -17.23 9.81
N PRO A 90 -9.45 -18.27 8.97
CA PRO A 90 -10.71 -18.92 8.66
C PRO A 90 -11.26 -19.75 9.82
#